data_AF-A0AA35NK08-F1
#
_entry.id   AF-A0AA35NK08-F1
#
_cell.length_a   1.000
_cell.length_b   1.000
_cell.length_c   1.000
_cell.angle_alpha   90.00
_cell.angle_beta   90.00
_cell.angle_gamma   90.00
#
_symmetry.space_group_name_H-M   'P 1'
#
loop_
_entity.id
_entity.type
_entity.pdbx_description
1 polymer ?
#
loop_
_entity_poly.entity_id
_entity_poly.type
_entity_poly.pdbx_seq_one_letter_code
_entity_poly.pdbx_strand_id
1 'polypeptide(L)'
;MAFKLWALDEDTIYEHVFERYMQLEAQCGTLPQDLGIQDRSKGVLELAIEPLSRRRKKRVRRRNKTGLIEEDLGAAVDNYHVSIEQSISSLHSSRDNDNSTTGYVVWSTTPFFINWLLYSGSAAPFRLGTQVEVVNGSSCEGHTLELPKLINLSGTDRSKRGILELGAGISGILPVILGNFVDVYVSTDQRGILNKLKHNIRENLSQLTRRQCVSRTLQSGVQTFKPIDATTVEPPPKPTLSLEAAALDWEKINLQDEKTHTLHPELSLIGETSTSVYVIAMDVIYNEYLIDPFLKTLVQLKHWFQTIYSLKFHAIVGIHLRSQEVTTLFLEKAIIENRFTLYDIVDQGIQESRFNFYLIT
;
A
#
# COMPACT_ATOMS: atom_id res chain seq x y z
N MET A 1 0.32 -21.28 3.18
CA MET A 1 0.10 -20.91 4.59
C MET A 1 -0.05 -19.40 4.69
N ALA A 2 -0.87 -18.90 5.62
CA ALA A 2 -0.95 -17.46 5.91
C ALA A 2 0.41 -16.92 6.38
N PHE A 3 0.68 -15.63 6.19
CA PHE A 3 1.85 -14.99 6.80
C PHE A 3 1.76 -15.04 8.33
N LYS A 4 2.92 -14.96 8.99
CA LYS A 4 3.02 -14.78 10.44
C LYS A 4 3.51 -13.37 10.76
N LEU A 5 3.31 -12.95 12.00
CA LEU A 5 3.88 -11.72 12.52
C LEU A 5 5.03 -12.07 13.46
N TRP A 6 6.16 -11.42 13.30
CA TRP A 6 7.26 -11.50 14.27
C TRP A 6 7.30 -10.19 15.04
N ALA A 7 7.08 -10.23 16.36
CA ALA A 7 7.12 -9.04 17.19
C ALA A 7 8.56 -8.53 17.30
N LEU A 8 8.76 -7.24 17.05
CA LEU A 8 10.04 -6.58 17.20
C LEU A 8 10.04 -5.69 18.43
N ASP A 9 11.11 -5.78 19.20
CA ASP A 9 11.40 -5.03 20.42
C ASP A 9 12.87 -4.57 20.43
N GLU A 10 13.26 -3.84 21.46
CA GLU A 10 14.62 -3.29 21.61
C GLU A 10 15.71 -4.38 21.52
N ASP A 11 15.43 -5.59 21.98
CA ASP A 11 16.39 -6.70 22.04
C ASP A 11 16.51 -7.44 20.69
N THR A 12 15.47 -7.41 19.86
CA THR A 12 15.38 -8.20 18.62
C THR A 12 15.65 -7.40 17.33
N ILE A 13 15.71 -6.06 17.37
CA ILE A 13 15.94 -5.21 16.18
C ILE A 13 17.20 -5.63 15.41
N TYR A 14 18.33 -5.73 16.09
CA TYR A 14 19.62 -5.98 15.42
C TYR A 14 19.69 -7.40 14.86
N GLU A 15 19.16 -8.39 15.58
CA GLU A 15 19.08 -9.77 15.09
C GLU A 15 18.18 -9.85 13.85
N HIS A 16 16.99 -9.26 13.90
CA HIS A 16 16.07 -9.20 12.76
C HIS A 16 16.71 -8.57 11.53
N VAL A 17 17.33 -7.39 11.68
CA VAL A 17 17.98 -6.70 10.58
C VAL A 17 19.13 -7.56 10.03
N PHE A 18 19.98 -8.11 10.91
CA PHE A 18 21.09 -8.95 10.49
C PHE A 18 20.61 -10.16 9.68
N GLU A 19 19.61 -10.89 10.18
CA GLU A 19 19.03 -12.06 9.50
C GLU A 19 18.44 -11.70 8.14
N ARG A 20 17.70 -10.58 8.05
CA ARG A 20 17.13 -10.13 6.77
C ARG A 20 18.20 -9.75 5.74
N TYR A 21 19.26 -9.06 6.15
CA TYR A 21 20.36 -8.72 5.24
C TYR A 21 21.23 -9.93 4.89
N MET A 22 21.42 -10.88 5.81
CA MET A 22 22.05 -12.16 5.50
C MET A 22 21.27 -12.98 4.47
N GLN A 23 19.95 -13.07 4.63
CA GLN A 23 19.08 -13.75 3.66
C GLN A 23 19.13 -13.08 2.28
N LEU A 24 19.16 -11.75 2.25
CA LEU A 24 19.30 -10.97 1.02
C LEU A 24 20.65 -11.25 0.32
N GLU A 25 21.75 -11.30 1.07
CA GLU A 25 23.08 -11.61 0.57
C GLU A 25 23.16 -13.05 0.03
N ALA A 26 22.56 -14.01 0.73
CA ALA A 26 22.47 -15.40 0.26
C ALA A 26 21.74 -15.54 -1.08
N GLN A 27 20.85 -14.58 -1.41
CA GLN A 27 20.07 -14.54 -2.65
C GLN A 27 20.61 -13.52 -3.68
N CYS A 28 21.81 -12.96 -3.46
CA CYS A 28 22.35 -11.89 -4.30
C CYS A 28 22.53 -12.29 -5.78
N GLY A 29 22.71 -13.58 -6.06
CA GLY A 29 22.84 -14.12 -7.41
C GLY A 29 21.53 -14.30 -8.17
N THR A 30 20.39 -14.32 -7.47
CA THR A 30 19.05 -14.47 -8.08
C THR A 30 18.28 -13.16 -8.13
N LEU A 31 18.59 -12.22 -7.23
CA LEU A 31 17.87 -10.97 -7.10
C LEU A 31 18.51 -9.85 -7.93
N PRO A 32 17.70 -9.00 -8.60
CA PRO A 32 18.21 -7.82 -9.28
C PRO A 32 18.92 -6.86 -8.32
N GLN A 33 20.16 -6.50 -8.64
CA GLN A 33 20.93 -5.49 -7.91
C GLN A 33 20.59 -4.08 -8.40
N ASP A 34 19.31 -3.72 -8.34
CA ASP A 34 18.82 -2.41 -8.75
C ASP A 34 18.49 -1.51 -7.54
N LEU A 35 18.07 -0.27 -7.80
CA LEU A 35 17.64 0.67 -6.76
C LEU A 35 16.16 0.48 -6.40
N GLY A 36 15.46 -0.50 -6.97
CA GLY A 36 14.03 -0.71 -6.75
C GLY A 36 13.11 0.10 -7.68
N ILE A 37 13.62 0.79 -8.70
CA ILE A 37 12.80 1.50 -9.69
C ILE A 37 12.32 0.52 -10.76
N GLN A 38 11.01 0.49 -11.05
CA GLN A 38 10.38 -0.46 -11.96
C GLN A 38 10.97 -0.40 -13.39
N ASP A 39 11.18 0.79 -13.94
CA ASP A 39 11.89 1.04 -15.21
C ASP A 39 12.30 2.52 -15.27
N ARG A 40 13.60 2.79 -15.45
CA ARG A 40 14.16 4.17 -15.46
C ARG A 40 14.18 4.81 -16.85
N SER A 41 13.93 4.03 -17.89
CA SER A 41 14.10 4.46 -19.28
C SER A 41 12.81 4.94 -19.93
N LYS A 42 11.67 4.45 -19.44
CA LYS A 42 10.37 4.71 -20.06
C LYS A 42 9.63 5.84 -19.35
N GLY A 43 9.19 6.82 -20.11
CA GLY A 43 8.27 7.85 -19.65
C GLY A 43 6.85 7.33 -19.38
N VAL A 44 6.45 6.18 -19.95
CA VAL A 44 5.15 5.54 -19.69
C VAL A 44 5.35 4.06 -19.40
N LEU A 45 4.74 3.56 -18.32
CA LEU A 45 4.78 2.17 -17.91
C LEU A 45 3.40 1.53 -18.01
N GLU A 46 3.35 0.40 -18.71
CA GLU A 46 2.18 -0.47 -18.72
C GLU A 46 2.42 -1.65 -17.76
N LEU A 47 1.62 -1.72 -16.69
CA LEU A 47 1.78 -2.71 -15.64
C LEU A 47 0.52 -3.57 -15.53
N ALA A 48 0.71 -4.89 -15.62
CA ALA A 48 -0.35 -5.87 -15.35
C ALA A 48 -0.27 -6.34 -13.89
N ILE A 49 -1.35 -6.21 -13.14
CA ILE A 49 -1.51 -6.73 -11.78
C ILE A 49 -2.42 -7.95 -11.88
N GLU A 50 -1.81 -9.13 -11.94
CA GLU A 50 -2.47 -10.41 -12.23
C GLU A 50 -1.74 -11.59 -11.54
N PRO A 51 -2.42 -12.73 -11.31
CA PRO A 51 -1.81 -13.89 -10.66
C PRO A 51 -0.53 -14.37 -11.37
N LEU A 52 0.53 -14.67 -10.60
CA LEU A 52 1.83 -15.11 -11.10
C LEU A 52 1.77 -16.36 -12.00
N SER A 53 0.78 -17.25 -11.79
CA SER A 53 0.59 -18.47 -12.58
C SER A 53 0.27 -18.21 -14.06
N ARG A 54 -0.24 -17.02 -14.40
CA ARG A 54 -0.55 -16.62 -15.79
C ARG A 54 0.63 -15.96 -16.50
N ARG A 55 1.51 -15.24 -15.77
CA ARG A 55 2.71 -14.60 -16.36
C ARG A 55 3.67 -15.59 -17.02
N ARG A 56 3.82 -16.80 -16.46
CA ARG A 56 4.69 -17.86 -17.03
C ARG A 56 4.14 -18.54 -18.29
N LYS A 57 2.84 -18.43 -18.61
CA LYS A 57 2.22 -19.14 -19.74
C LYS A 57 2.36 -18.44 -21.11
N LYS A 58 2.94 -17.23 -21.17
CA LYS A 58 3.10 -16.48 -22.44
C LYS A 58 4.26 -16.97 -23.34
N ARG A 59 4.96 -18.06 -23.00
CA ARG A 59 6.10 -18.58 -23.80
C ARG A 59 6.00 -20.00 -24.35
N VAL A 60 4.87 -20.70 -24.22
CA VAL A 60 4.73 -22.04 -24.84
C VAL A 60 3.40 -22.17 -25.57
N ARG A 61 3.49 -22.18 -26.90
CA ARG A 61 2.42 -22.64 -27.79
C ARG A 61 2.11 -24.12 -27.49
N ARG A 62 0.81 -24.43 -27.45
CA ARG A 62 0.12 -25.71 -27.69
C ARG A 62 -0.07 -26.73 -26.55
N ARG A 63 -1.36 -27.07 -26.43
CA ARG A 63 -2.03 -28.39 -26.29
C ARG A 63 -2.40 -28.87 -24.88
N ASN A 64 -3.72 -28.93 -24.69
CA ASN A 64 -4.55 -29.74 -23.80
C ASN A 64 -3.84 -30.58 -22.72
N LYS A 65 -4.17 -30.29 -21.47
CA LYS A 65 -4.63 -31.33 -20.54
C LYS A 65 -5.43 -30.70 -19.40
N THR A 66 -6.69 -31.12 -19.31
CA THR A 66 -7.55 -31.05 -18.14
C THR A 66 -6.80 -31.63 -16.94
N GLY A 67 -6.58 -30.79 -15.94
CA GLY A 67 -6.00 -31.15 -14.66
C GLY A 67 -6.58 -30.21 -13.61
N LEU A 68 -7.30 -30.80 -12.68
CA LEU A 68 -7.90 -30.19 -11.50
C LEU A 68 -6.86 -29.30 -10.80
N ILE A 69 -7.16 -28.01 -10.68
CA ILE A 69 -6.43 -27.10 -9.80
C ILE A 69 -7.38 -26.87 -8.65
N GLU A 70 -6.95 -27.26 -7.46
CA GLU A 70 -7.62 -27.06 -6.19
C GLU A 70 -8.14 -25.62 -6.11
N GLU A 71 -9.46 -25.52 -6.05
CA GLU A 71 -10.20 -24.32 -5.69
C GLU A 71 -9.91 -24.01 -4.22
N ASP A 72 -8.86 -23.26 -3.97
CA ASP A 72 -8.71 -22.56 -2.71
C ASP A 72 -8.41 -21.11 -3.04
N LEU A 73 -9.44 -20.25 -2.91
CA LEU A 73 -9.40 -18.78 -2.75
C LEU A 73 -10.81 -18.22 -2.97
N GLY A 74 -11.58 -18.13 -1.88
CA GLY A 74 -12.89 -17.48 -1.86
C GLY A 74 -12.83 -16.06 -2.44
N ALA A 75 -13.68 -15.81 -3.43
CA ALA A 75 -13.83 -14.61 -4.26
C ALA A 75 -12.74 -14.41 -5.34
N ALA A 76 -13.14 -14.55 -6.60
CA ALA A 76 -12.33 -14.17 -7.75
C ALA A 76 -11.95 -12.68 -7.67
N VAL A 77 -10.64 -12.42 -7.63
CA VAL A 77 -10.07 -11.06 -7.73
C VAL A 77 -9.90 -10.72 -9.21
N ASP A 78 -10.28 -9.50 -9.59
CA ASP A 78 -10.17 -9.04 -10.97
C ASP A 78 -8.70 -8.87 -11.37
N ASN A 79 -8.41 -8.98 -12.67
CA ASN A 79 -7.12 -8.58 -13.20
C ASN A 79 -7.12 -7.09 -13.49
N TYR A 80 -6.01 -6.41 -13.22
CA TYR A 80 -5.87 -4.98 -13.49
C TYR A 80 -4.72 -4.70 -14.46
N HIS A 81 -4.89 -3.64 -15.24
CA HIS A 81 -3.87 -3.10 -16.13
C HIS A 81 -3.81 -1.59 -15.95
N VAL A 82 -2.65 -1.07 -15.59
CA VAL A 82 -2.46 0.36 -15.33
C VAL A 82 -1.40 0.95 -16.25
N SER A 83 -1.68 2.12 -16.80
CA SER A 83 -0.75 2.94 -17.59
C SER A 83 -0.30 4.13 -16.76
N ILE A 84 0.99 4.18 -16.41
CA ILE A 84 1.55 5.19 -15.50
C ILE A 84 2.57 6.04 -16.24
N GLU A 85 2.34 7.35 -16.30
CA GLU A 85 3.29 8.31 -16.84
C GLU A 85 4.30 8.73 -15.75
N GLN A 86 5.58 8.46 -16.00
CA GLN A 86 6.72 8.81 -15.16
C GLN A 86 7.35 10.15 -15.54
N SER A 87 7.88 10.86 -14.54
CA SER A 87 8.60 12.12 -14.75
C SER A 87 10.12 11.88 -14.78
N ILE A 88 10.60 11.18 -15.81
CA ILE A 88 12.03 10.81 -15.94
C ILE A 88 12.95 12.04 -16.01
N SER A 89 12.52 13.14 -16.64
CA SER A 89 13.31 14.37 -16.66
C SER A 89 13.52 14.97 -15.26
N SER A 90 12.48 14.90 -14.42
CA SER A 90 12.53 15.35 -13.02
C SER A 90 13.37 14.43 -12.13
N LEU A 91 13.47 13.14 -12.49
CA LEU A 91 14.38 12.19 -11.82
C LEU A 91 15.83 12.65 -11.88
N HIS A 92 16.25 13.27 -12.99
CA HIS A 92 17.63 13.68 -13.23
C HIS A 92 17.91 15.18 -12.97
N SER A 93 16.89 15.97 -12.61
CA SER A 93 17.01 17.41 -12.43
C SER A 93 17.22 17.79 -10.98
N SER A 94 18.46 18.14 -10.60
CA SER A 94 18.79 18.65 -9.26
C SER A 94 18.03 19.94 -8.89
N ARG A 95 17.56 20.69 -9.89
CA ARG A 95 16.78 21.92 -9.68
C ARG A 95 15.32 21.64 -9.32
N ASP A 96 14.73 20.59 -9.88
CA ASP A 96 13.30 20.31 -9.74
C ASP A 96 13.02 19.25 -8.67
N ASN A 97 14.05 18.53 -8.21
CA ASN A 97 13.91 17.46 -7.24
C ASN A 97 14.50 17.78 -5.86
N ASP A 98 15.28 18.85 -5.69
CA ASP A 98 15.98 19.20 -4.44
C ASP A 98 16.77 17.99 -3.86
N ASN A 99 17.33 17.17 -4.75
CA ASN A 99 17.92 15.84 -4.53
C ASN A 99 16.96 14.72 -4.07
N SER A 100 15.66 14.99 -3.95
CA SER A 100 14.59 14.01 -3.71
C SER A 100 14.05 13.43 -5.01
N THR A 101 14.67 12.33 -5.46
CA THR A 101 14.34 11.67 -6.74
C THR A 101 13.10 10.76 -6.67
N THR A 102 12.48 10.63 -5.50
CA THR A 102 11.66 9.45 -5.18
C THR A 102 10.19 9.57 -5.52
N GLY A 103 9.65 10.77 -5.64
CA GLY A 103 8.24 10.95 -5.99
C GLY A 103 7.93 10.72 -7.48
N TYR A 104 8.92 10.68 -8.37
CA TYR A 104 8.75 10.88 -9.81
C TYR A 104 8.70 9.61 -10.68
N VAL A 105 8.85 8.44 -10.06
CA VAL A 105 8.92 7.14 -10.74
C VAL A 105 8.08 6.09 -9.99
N VAL A 106 7.84 4.95 -10.63
CA VAL A 106 7.21 3.80 -9.99
C VAL A 106 8.27 2.96 -9.30
N TRP A 107 8.15 2.86 -7.98
CA TRP A 107 8.92 1.92 -7.17
C TRP A 107 8.33 0.52 -7.27
N SER A 108 9.19 -0.49 -7.38
CA SER A 108 8.85 -1.91 -7.52
C SER A 108 8.16 -2.50 -6.28
N THR A 109 8.32 -1.87 -5.12
CA THR A 109 7.63 -2.23 -3.86
C THR A 109 6.12 -2.17 -4.03
N THR A 110 5.58 -1.14 -4.69
CA THR A 110 4.13 -0.95 -4.89
C THR A 110 3.47 -2.05 -5.74
N PRO A 111 3.94 -2.35 -6.98
CA PRO A 111 3.38 -3.44 -7.77
C PRO A 111 3.64 -4.81 -7.13
N PHE A 112 4.73 -5.00 -6.38
CA PHE A 112 4.93 -6.24 -5.62
C PHE A 112 3.88 -6.39 -4.51
N PHE A 113 3.73 -5.37 -3.65
CA PHE A 113 2.79 -5.35 -2.53
C PHE A 113 1.35 -5.64 -2.99
N ILE A 114 0.88 -4.95 -4.03
CA ILE A 114 -0.50 -5.13 -4.49
C ILE A 114 -0.73 -6.51 -5.12
N ASN A 115 0.25 -7.07 -5.85
CA ASN A 115 0.13 -8.44 -6.37
C ASN A 115 0.13 -9.46 -5.24
N TRP A 116 1.00 -9.30 -4.24
CA TRP A 116 1.06 -10.16 -3.06
C TRP A 116 -0.26 -10.11 -2.29
N LEU A 117 -0.75 -8.91 -1.98
CA LEU A 117 -1.99 -8.71 -1.23
C LEU A 117 -3.21 -9.35 -1.93
N LEU A 118 -3.34 -9.16 -3.24
CA LEU A 118 -4.50 -9.62 -4.00
C LEU A 118 -4.47 -11.12 -4.32
N TYR A 119 -3.29 -11.67 -4.64
CA TYR A 119 -3.19 -12.98 -5.26
C TYR A 119 -2.41 -14.01 -4.45
N SER A 120 -1.62 -13.60 -3.45
CA SER A 120 -0.97 -14.56 -2.58
C SER A 120 -1.96 -15.15 -1.58
N GLY A 121 -2.00 -16.48 -1.49
CA GLY A 121 -2.71 -17.18 -0.42
C GLY A 121 -2.20 -16.78 0.97
N SER A 122 -0.92 -16.40 1.10
CA SER A 122 -0.37 -16.01 2.38
C SER A 122 -0.90 -14.67 2.91
N ALA A 123 -1.28 -13.75 2.01
CA ALA A 123 -1.90 -12.48 2.35
C ALA A 123 -3.39 -12.58 2.72
N ALA A 124 -3.93 -13.80 2.85
CA ALA A 124 -5.33 -14.03 3.23
C ALA A 124 -5.77 -13.30 4.51
N PRO A 125 -4.95 -13.12 5.57
CA PRO A 125 -5.40 -12.41 6.77
C PRO A 125 -5.89 -10.98 6.50
N PHE A 126 -5.23 -10.25 5.58
CA PHE A 126 -5.66 -8.89 5.19
C PHE A 126 -6.98 -8.86 4.40
N ARG A 127 -7.43 -10.01 3.88
CA ARG A 127 -8.63 -10.12 3.02
C ARG A 127 -9.81 -10.76 3.75
N LEU A 128 -9.52 -11.73 4.60
CA LEU A 128 -10.51 -12.55 5.30
C LEU A 128 -10.74 -12.08 6.74
N GLY A 129 -9.83 -11.31 7.33
CA GLY A 129 -9.98 -10.77 8.68
C GLY A 129 -9.93 -11.89 9.70
N THR A 130 -8.71 -12.35 9.97
CA THR A 130 -8.48 -13.54 10.80
C THR A 130 -7.53 -13.20 11.94
N GLN A 131 -7.47 -14.12 12.90
CA GLN A 131 -6.36 -14.13 13.85
C GLN A 131 -5.08 -14.52 13.11
N VAL A 132 -4.00 -13.77 13.37
CA VAL A 132 -2.67 -14.04 12.83
C VAL A 132 -1.76 -14.47 13.97
N GLU A 133 -1.00 -15.52 13.75
CA GLU A 133 0.00 -15.99 14.70
C GLU A 133 1.10 -14.94 14.85
N VAL A 134 1.38 -14.56 16.09
CA VAL A 134 2.48 -13.70 16.49
C VAL A 134 3.55 -14.56 17.14
N VAL A 135 4.75 -14.50 16.60
CA VAL A 135 5.96 -15.17 17.10
C VAL A 135 6.78 -14.14 17.88
N ASN A 136 7.17 -14.52 19.10
CA ASN A 136 7.98 -13.69 20.00
C ASN A 136 9.31 -14.40 20.26
N GLY A 137 10.38 -13.99 19.56
CA GLY A 137 11.72 -14.54 19.77
C GLY A 137 11.77 -16.07 19.81
N SER A 138 12.52 -16.63 20.77
CA SER A 138 12.67 -18.08 20.98
C SER A 138 11.57 -18.71 21.85
N SER A 139 10.57 -17.94 22.29
CA SER A 139 9.54 -18.45 23.21
C SER A 139 8.47 -19.27 22.47
N CYS A 140 8.15 -20.44 23.01
CA CYS A 140 7.24 -21.42 22.39
C CYS A 140 5.76 -21.01 22.43
N GLU A 141 5.42 -19.91 23.11
CA GLU A 141 4.05 -19.43 23.30
C GLU A 141 3.76 -18.27 22.35
N GLY A 142 3.44 -18.61 21.10
CA GLY A 142 2.87 -17.64 20.17
C GLY A 142 1.47 -17.21 20.62
N HIS A 143 1.18 -15.91 20.58
CA HIS A 143 -0.17 -15.39 20.77
C HIS A 143 -0.79 -15.03 19.41
N THR A 144 -2.08 -14.73 19.38
CA THR A 144 -2.77 -14.34 18.15
C THR A 144 -3.15 -12.87 18.17
N LEU A 145 -2.90 -12.17 17.07
CA LEU A 145 -3.37 -10.81 16.84
C LEU A 145 -4.63 -10.84 15.97
N GLU A 146 -5.71 -10.19 16.41
CA GLU A 146 -6.89 -9.97 15.57
C GLU A 146 -6.60 -8.84 14.57
N LEU A 147 -6.57 -9.16 13.28
CA LEU A 147 -6.29 -8.20 12.23
C LEU A 147 -7.58 -7.82 11.47
N PRO A 148 -8.05 -6.57 11.53
CA PRO A 148 -9.19 -6.14 10.73
C PRO A 148 -8.88 -6.29 9.23
N LYS A 149 -9.86 -6.65 8.42
CA LYS A 149 -9.65 -6.73 6.96
C LYS A 149 -9.19 -5.38 6.41
N LEU A 150 -8.06 -5.40 5.70
CA LEU A 150 -7.59 -4.27 4.89
C LEU A 150 -8.50 -4.07 3.67
N ILE A 151 -8.90 -5.16 2.99
CA ILE A 151 -9.78 -5.13 1.82
C ILE A 151 -10.97 -6.08 1.96
N ASN A 152 -12.12 -5.68 1.40
CA ASN A 152 -13.34 -6.49 1.40
C ASN A 152 -13.56 -7.17 0.04
N LEU A 153 -13.16 -8.44 -0.09
CA LEU A 153 -13.39 -9.22 -1.32
C LEU A 153 -14.80 -9.84 -1.40
N SER A 154 -15.36 -10.26 -0.26
CA SER A 154 -16.60 -11.05 -0.22
C SER A 154 -17.86 -10.20 -0.24
N GLY A 155 -17.78 -8.90 0.08
CA GLY A 155 -18.93 -8.00 0.20
C GLY A 155 -19.88 -8.31 1.36
N THR A 156 -19.62 -9.39 2.12
CA THR A 156 -20.44 -9.81 3.27
C THR A 156 -20.21 -8.93 4.49
N ASP A 157 -19.06 -8.28 4.54
CA ASP A 157 -18.68 -7.42 5.63
C ASP A 157 -19.16 -5.99 5.43
N ARG A 158 -19.99 -5.50 6.35
CA ARG A 158 -20.56 -4.14 6.31
C ARG A 158 -19.69 -3.09 6.97
N SER A 159 -18.60 -3.47 7.66
CA SER A 159 -17.68 -2.52 8.27
C SER A 159 -17.04 -1.63 7.20
N LYS A 160 -16.94 -0.34 7.50
CA LYS A 160 -16.47 0.68 6.56
C LYS A 160 -14.97 0.86 6.69
N ARG A 161 -14.26 0.91 5.56
CA ARG A 161 -12.79 0.90 5.53
C ARG A 161 -12.24 2.16 4.90
N GLY A 162 -11.29 2.78 5.60
CA GLY A 162 -10.46 3.85 5.09
C GLY A 162 -9.05 3.36 4.81
N ILE A 163 -8.47 3.82 3.71
CA ILE A 163 -7.03 3.74 3.47
C ILE A 163 -6.47 5.16 3.33
N LEU A 164 -5.37 5.42 4.02
CA LEU A 164 -4.54 6.61 3.85
C LEU A 164 -3.19 6.17 3.30
N GLU A 165 -2.82 6.62 2.12
CA GLU A 165 -1.50 6.36 1.55
C GLU A 165 -0.58 7.56 1.79
N LEU A 166 0.57 7.31 2.43
CA LEU A 166 1.61 8.30 2.66
C LEU A 166 2.75 8.08 1.65
N GLY A 167 3.14 9.14 0.94
CA GLY A 167 4.24 9.07 -0.02
C GLY A 167 3.86 8.25 -1.26
N ALA A 168 2.68 8.52 -1.82
CA ALA A 168 2.15 7.79 -2.98
C ALA A 168 3.03 7.88 -4.25
N GLY A 169 3.90 8.89 -4.29
CA GLY A 169 4.60 9.32 -5.48
C GLY A 169 3.61 9.70 -6.58
N ILE A 170 4.06 9.61 -7.82
CA ILE A 170 3.20 9.80 -8.99
C ILE A 170 2.35 8.56 -9.33
N SER A 171 2.54 7.41 -8.67
CA SER A 171 2.15 6.11 -9.25
C SER A 171 0.65 5.95 -9.48
N GLY A 172 -0.19 6.34 -8.53
CA GLY A 172 -1.65 6.17 -8.62
C GLY A 172 -2.13 4.71 -8.67
N ILE A 173 -1.27 3.72 -8.42
CA ILE A 173 -1.60 2.29 -8.57
C ILE A 173 -2.53 1.82 -7.45
N LEU A 174 -2.13 2.03 -6.19
CA LEU A 174 -2.89 1.61 -5.02
C LEU A 174 -4.29 2.25 -4.93
N PRO A 175 -4.49 3.58 -5.12
CA PRO A 175 -5.82 4.18 -5.01
C PRO A 175 -6.82 3.60 -6.00
N VAL A 176 -6.37 3.32 -7.22
CA VAL A 176 -7.22 2.78 -8.28
C VAL A 176 -7.56 1.31 -8.05
N ILE A 177 -6.61 0.50 -7.56
CA ILE A 177 -6.83 -0.94 -7.37
C ILE A 177 -7.54 -1.20 -6.04
N LEU A 178 -7.00 -0.70 -4.93
CA LEU A 178 -7.57 -0.90 -3.60
C LEU A 178 -8.90 -0.19 -3.41
N GLY A 179 -9.13 0.90 -4.17
CA GLY A 179 -10.42 1.58 -4.24
C GLY A 179 -11.59 0.67 -4.61
N ASN A 180 -11.36 -0.47 -5.28
CA ASN A 180 -12.39 -1.46 -5.54
C ASN A 180 -12.94 -2.16 -4.27
N PHE A 181 -12.24 -2.05 -3.14
CA PHE A 181 -12.50 -2.86 -1.96
C PHE A 181 -12.69 -2.07 -0.66
N VAL A 182 -12.59 -0.75 -0.71
CA VAL A 182 -12.70 0.15 0.46
C VAL A 182 -13.71 1.27 0.21
N ASP A 183 -14.13 1.94 1.29
CA ASP A 183 -15.15 2.99 1.23
C ASP A 183 -14.53 4.38 1.08
N VAL A 184 -13.36 4.59 1.68
CA VAL A 184 -12.58 5.81 1.55
C VAL A 184 -11.14 5.47 1.22
N TYR A 185 -10.57 6.15 0.23
CA TYR A 185 -9.13 6.10 -0.06
C TYR A 185 -8.60 7.52 -0.20
N VAL A 186 -7.55 7.86 0.54
CA VAL A 186 -6.87 9.15 0.45
C VAL A 186 -5.41 8.89 0.09
N SER A 187 -4.98 9.37 -1.08
CA SER A 187 -3.60 9.29 -1.54
C SER A 187 -2.89 10.61 -1.28
N THR A 188 -1.77 10.57 -0.55
CA THR A 188 -1.06 11.79 -0.14
C THR A 188 0.40 11.80 -0.53
N ASP A 189 0.87 12.99 -0.89
CA ASP A 189 2.27 13.26 -1.16
C ASP A 189 2.53 14.78 -1.05
N GLN A 190 3.75 15.23 -1.33
CA GLN A 190 4.10 16.63 -1.43
C GLN A 190 3.35 17.32 -2.60
N ARG A 191 3.09 18.62 -2.45
CA ARG A 191 2.32 19.42 -3.42
C ARG A 191 2.86 19.34 -4.86
N GLY A 192 4.18 19.24 -5.03
CA GLY A 192 4.83 19.13 -6.34
C GLY A 192 4.47 17.86 -7.12
N ILE A 193 4.12 16.78 -6.41
CA ILE A 193 3.82 15.45 -6.98
C ILE A 193 2.36 15.35 -7.41
N LEU A 194 1.46 16.06 -6.74
CA LEU A 194 0.01 15.86 -6.85
C LEU A 194 -0.56 15.99 -8.27
N ASN A 195 -0.02 16.89 -9.10
CA ASN A 195 -0.55 17.06 -10.45
C ASN A 195 -0.39 15.78 -11.27
N LYS A 196 0.78 15.16 -11.21
CA LYS A 196 1.06 13.92 -11.95
C LYS A 196 0.42 12.70 -11.27
N LEU A 197 0.40 12.63 -9.94
CA LEU A 197 -0.38 11.61 -9.20
C LEU A 197 -1.86 11.63 -9.62
N LYS A 198 -2.51 12.80 -9.60
CA LYS A 198 -3.92 12.95 -10.00
C LYS A 198 -4.13 12.62 -11.47
N HIS A 199 -3.18 12.94 -12.35
CA HIS A 199 -3.24 12.54 -13.76
C HIS A 199 -3.25 11.01 -13.88
N ASN A 200 -2.26 10.33 -13.29
CA ASN A 200 -2.15 8.87 -13.35
C ASN A 200 -3.37 8.16 -12.72
N ILE A 201 -3.95 8.71 -11.63
CA ILE A 201 -5.20 8.18 -11.08
C ILE A 201 -6.34 8.29 -12.11
N ARG A 202 -6.53 9.45 -12.75
CA ARG A 202 -7.61 9.68 -13.73
C ARG A 202 -7.53 8.76 -14.93
N GLU A 203 -6.33 8.59 -15.49
CA GLU A 203 -6.12 7.71 -16.66
C GLU A 203 -6.51 6.25 -16.37
N ASN A 204 -6.46 5.86 -15.09
CA ASN A 204 -6.70 4.48 -14.68
C ASN A 204 -8.04 4.27 -13.95
N LEU A 205 -8.94 5.27 -13.87
CA LEU A 205 -10.25 5.11 -13.20
C LEU A 205 -11.12 3.99 -13.80
N SER A 206 -10.88 3.61 -15.06
CA SER A 206 -11.56 2.47 -15.71
C SER A 206 -11.31 1.12 -15.01
N GLN A 207 -10.23 1.02 -14.23
CA GLN A 207 -9.89 -0.15 -13.41
C GLN A 207 -10.73 -0.25 -12.12
N LEU A 208 -11.54 0.77 -11.78
CA LEU A 208 -12.53 0.70 -10.72
C LEU A 208 -13.79 -0.03 -11.23
N THR A 209 -13.72 -1.36 -11.25
CA THR A 209 -14.77 -2.24 -11.73
C THR A 209 -15.87 -2.47 -10.69
N ARG A 210 -15.55 -2.39 -9.39
CA ARG A 210 -16.43 -2.81 -8.29
C ARG A 210 -17.16 -1.68 -7.59
N ARG A 211 -16.63 -0.45 -7.68
CA ARG A 211 -17.17 0.71 -6.98
C ARG A 211 -17.36 1.90 -7.90
N GLN A 212 -18.33 2.74 -7.57
CA GLN A 212 -18.47 4.05 -8.20
C GLN A 212 -17.59 5.06 -7.48
N CYS A 213 -16.65 5.66 -8.20
CA CYS A 213 -15.75 6.67 -7.66
C CYS A 213 -16.44 8.03 -7.53
N VAL A 214 -16.36 8.64 -6.35
CA VAL A 214 -16.64 10.06 -6.12
C VAL A 214 -15.39 10.73 -5.57
N SER A 215 -15.09 11.93 -6.06
CA SER A 215 -13.86 12.65 -5.68
C SER A 215 -14.03 14.14 -5.83
N ARG A 216 -13.65 14.91 -4.81
CA ARG A 216 -13.58 16.37 -4.87
C ARG A 216 -12.27 16.83 -5.50
N THR A 217 -11.19 16.12 -5.23
CA THR A 217 -9.82 16.52 -5.58
C THR A 217 -9.38 16.09 -6.98
N LEU A 218 -10.01 15.06 -7.56
CA LEU A 218 -9.71 14.60 -8.90
C LEU A 218 -10.47 15.37 -9.98
N GLN A 219 -11.41 16.27 -9.65
CA GLN A 219 -12.21 17.01 -10.64
C GLN A 219 -12.62 16.10 -11.81
N SER A 220 -13.23 14.96 -11.51
CA SER A 220 -13.87 14.19 -12.58
C SER A 220 -15.04 15.04 -13.05
N GLY A 221 -14.89 15.67 -14.22
CA GLY A 221 -16.03 15.95 -15.06
C GLY A 221 -16.80 14.65 -15.13
N VAL A 222 -17.98 14.64 -14.52
CA VAL A 222 -18.88 13.50 -14.43
C VAL A 222 -18.82 12.79 -15.77
N GLN A 223 -18.24 11.60 -15.84
CA GLN A 223 -18.58 10.71 -16.94
C GLN A 223 -20.02 10.29 -16.66
N THR A 224 -20.94 11.18 -17.04
CA THR A 224 -22.31 10.82 -17.30
C THR A 224 -22.20 9.78 -18.39
N PHE A 225 -22.44 8.53 -18.03
CA PHE A 225 -22.76 7.52 -19.03
C PHE A 225 -23.83 8.16 -19.93
N LYS A 226 -23.57 8.17 -21.23
CA LYS A 226 -24.54 8.63 -22.23
C LYS A 226 -25.89 7.95 -21.94
N PRO A 227 -27.04 8.63 -22.13
CA PRO A 227 -28.32 7.96 -22.00
C PRO A 227 -28.35 6.82 -23.02
N ILE A 228 -28.39 5.58 -22.54
CA ILE A 228 -28.64 4.40 -23.37
C ILE A 228 -30.14 4.15 -23.30
N ASP A 229 -30.72 3.94 -24.48
CA ASP A 229 -32.14 3.68 -24.72
C ASP A 229 -32.77 2.73 -23.71
N ALA A 230 -34.00 3.07 -23.31
CA ALA A 230 -34.79 2.50 -22.22
C ALA A 230 -35.26 1.04 -22.41
N THR A 231 -34.35 0.09 -22.65
CA THR A 231 -34.72 -1.34 -22.81
C THR A 231 -33.82 -2.36 -22.10
N THR A 232 -32.84 -1.94 -21.30
CA THR A 232 -32.01 -2.88 -20.50
C THR A 232 -32.25 -2.69 -19.01
N VAL A 233 -32.61 -3.78 -18.32
CA VAL A 233 -32.69 -3.87 -16.86
C VAL A 233 -31.38 -3.33 -16.27
N GLU A 234 -31.43 -2.19 -15.57
CA GLU A 234 -30.24 -1.61 -14.97
C GLU A 234 -29.67 -2.54 -13.90
N PRO A 235 -28.35 -2.82 -13.91
CA PRO A 235 -27.71 -3.53 -12.82
C PRO A 235 -27.86 -2.72 -11.51
N PRO A 236 -27.88 -3.39 -10.34
CA PRO A 236 -27.98 -2.69 -9.06
C PRO A 236 -26.84 -1.67 -8.91
N PRO A 237 -27.08 -0.53 -8.24
CA PRO A 237 -26.08 0.53 -8.11
C PRO A 237 -24.84 0.00 -7.38
N LYS A 238 -23.67 0.25 -7.97
CA LYS A 238 -22.38 -0.13 -7.36
C LYS A 238 -22.18 0.65 -6.06
N PRO A 239 -21.59 0.03 -5.01
CA PRO A 239 -21.23 0.76 -3.81
C PRO A 239 -20.25 1.90 -4.12
N THR A 240 -20.37 3.00 -3.39
CA THR A 240 -19.54 4.19 -3.60
C THR A 240 -18.14 4.02 -2.96
N LEU A 241 -17.14 4.59 -3.63
CA LEU A 241 -15.80 4.87 -3.13
C LEU A 241 -15.61 6.38 -3.10
N SER A 242 -15.23 6.93 -1.94
CA SER A 242 -14.72 8.30 -1.87
C SER A 242 -13.19 8.28 -2.03
N LEU A 243 -12.70 8.75 -3.17
CA LEU A 243 -11.27 8.75 -3.50
C LEU A 243 -10.74 10.19 -3.53
N GLU A 244 -9.75 10.51 -2.70
CA GLU A 244 -9.13 11.83 -2.67
C GLU A 244 -7.61 11.76 -2.87
N ALA A 245 -7.04 12.80 -3.46
CA ALA A 245 -5.62 13.01 -3.62
C ALA A 245 -5.24 14.41 -3.10
N ALA A 246 -4.46 14.45 -2.01
CA ALA A 246 -4.23 15.68 -1.23
C ALA A 246 -2.76 15.85 -0.84
N ALA A 247 -2.38 17.10 -0.53
CA ALA A 247 -1.04 17.40 -0.08
C ALA A 247 -0.87 17.00 1.38
N LEU A 248 0.18 16.27 1.71
CA LEU A 248 0.56 16.01 3.08
C LEU A 248 2.09 16.03 3.17
N ASP A 249 2.60 17.03 3.87
CA ASP A 249 4.04 17.25 4.06
C ASP A 249 4.39 16.86 5.50
N TRP A 250 5.13 15.76 5.66
CA TRP A 250 5.47 15.19 6.97
C TRP A 250 6.26 16.13 7.86
N GLU A 251 7.03 17.05 7.28
CA GLU A 251 7.83 18.02 8.03
C GLU A 251 6.98 19.18 8.56
N LYS A 252 5.82 19.42 7.93
CA LYS A 252 4.96 20.58 8.22
C LYS A 252 3.64 20.23 8.91
N ILE A 253 3.20 18.98 8.82
CA ILE A 253 1.93 18.57 9.40
C ILE A 253 1.94 18.66 10.94
N ASN A 254 0.93 19.34 11.48
CA ASN A 254 0.68 19.43 12.91
C ASN A 254 -0.81 19.24 13.22
N LEU A 255 -1.22 17.98 13.43
CA LEU A 255 -2.60 17.59 13.78
C LEU A 255 -2.97 17.92 15.24
N GLN A 256 -2.08 18.52 16.04
CA GLN A 256 -2.47 19.02 17.37
C GLN A 256 -3.09 20.42 17.30
N ASP A 257 -2.92 21.15 16.18
CA ASP A 257 -3.52 22.47 15.96
C ASP A 257 -4.91 22.33 15.33
N GLU A 258 -5.94 22.88 15.97
CA GLU A 258 -7.32 22.93 15.46
C GLU A 258 -7.41 23.50 14.04
N LYS A 259 -6.53 24.45 13.67
CA LYS A 259 -6.53 25.00 12.30
C LYS A 259 -6.18 23.95 11.25
N THR A 260 -5.29 23.02 11.59
CA THR A 260 -4.87 21.93 10.70
C THR A 260 -6.04 21.00 10.36
N HIS A 261 -7.06 20.91 11.22
CA HIS A 261 -8.26 20.10 10.98
C HIS A 261 -8.99 20.58 9.72
N THR A 262 -9.14 21.90 9.59
CA THR A 262 -9.80 22.50 8.43
C THR A 262 -8.97 22.41 7.15
N LEU A 263 -7.66 22.25 7.26
CA LEU A 263 -6.74 22.16 6.12
C LEU A 263 -6.71 20.75 5.50
N HIS A 264 -7.16 19.73 6.22
CA HIS A 264 -7.14 18.33 5.77
C HIS A 264 -8.52 17.66 5.85
N PRO A 265 -9.55 18.17 5.13
CA PRO A 265 -10.89 17.60 5.13
C PRO A 265 -10.96 16.15 4.61
N GLU A 266 -9.96 15.70 3.87
CA GLU A 266 -9.79 14.31 3.45
C GLU A 266 -9.46 13.35 4.62
N LEU A 267 -8.76 13.82 5.66
CA LEU A 267 -8.50 13.01 6.85
C LEU A 267 -9.79 12.86 7.68
N SER A 268 -10.54 13.95 7.84
CA SER A 268 -11.87 13.91 8.48
C SER A 268 -12.83 12.99 7.74
N LEU A 269 -12.79 12.97 6.40
CA LEU A 269 -13.59 12.06 5.59
C LEU A 269 -13.34 10.57 5.94
N ILE A 270 -12.09 10.18 6.18
CA ILE A 270 -11.77 8.83 6.66
C ILE A 270 -12.41 8.61 8.04
N GLY A 271 -12.19 9.56 8.96
CA GLY A 271 -12.69 9.54 10.33
C GLY A 271 -14.20 9.37 10.43
N GLU A 272 -14.96 10.13 9.65
CA GLU A 272 -16.42 10.20 9.69
C GLU A 272 -17.09 9.00 9.01
N THR A 273 -16.41 8.35 8.08
CA THR A 273 -17.00 7.31 7.23
C THR A 273 -16.63 5.90 7.68
N SER A 274 -15.42 5.73 8.22
CA SER A 274 -14.80 4.41 8.41
C SER A 274 -14.98 3.90 9.84
N THR A 275 -14.78 2.60 10.05
CA THR A 275 -14.63 1.98 11.37
C THR A 275 -13.18 1.59 11.66
N SER A 276 -12.38 1.48 10.60
CA SER A 276 -10.94 1.20 10.67
C SER A 276 -10.21 1.96 9.57
N VAL A 277 -8.97 2.34 9.86
CA VAL A 277 -8.05 2.94 8.90
C VAL A 277 -6.77 2.13 8.81
N TYR A 278 -6.34 1.87 7.58
CA TYR A 278 -5.00 1.41 7.28
C TYR A 278 -4.21 2.55 6.64
N VAL A 279 -3.09 2.91 7.26
CA VAL A 279 -2.08 3.74 6.63
C VAL A 279 -1.16 2.85 5.81
N ILE A 280 -0.93 3.16 4.54
CA ILE A 280 -0.01 2.40 3.68
C ILE A 280 1.09 3.33 3.23
N ALA A 281 2.34 2.91 3.40
CA ALA A 281 3.49 3.64 2.91
C ALA A 281 4.46 2.66 2.24
N MET A 282 4.70 2.85 0.94
CA MET A 282 5.54 1.94 0.14
C MET A 282 6.78 2.68 -0.32
N ASP A 283 7.93 2.18 0.11
CA ASP A 283 9.26 2.67 -0.25
C ASP A 283 9.56 4.12 0.18
N VAL A 284 9.01 4.52 1.33
CA VAL A 284 9.19 5.87 1.90
C VAL A 284 10.39 5.98 2.85
N ILE A 285 10.94 4.86 3.31
CA ILE A 285 12.10 4.79 4.21
C ILE A 285 13.35 4.50 3.37
N TYR A 286 13.95 5.56 2.85
CA TYR A 286 15.18 5.49 2.04
C TYR A 286 16.22 6.55 2.42
N ASN A 287 15.84 7.49 3.28
CA ASN A 287 16.66 8.62 3.71
C ASN A 287 16.44 8.85 5.21
N GLU A 288 17.53 8.91 5.97
CA GLU A 288 17.51 9.12 7.42
C GLU A 288 16.77 10.39 7.84
N TYR A 289 16.88 11.47 7.05
CA TYR A 289 16.23 12.76 7.37
C TYR A 289 14.71 12.71 7.35
N LEU A 290 14.10 11.75 6.64
CA LEU A 290 12.65 11.61 6.55
C LEU A 290 12.05 10.68 7.61
N ILE A 291 12.88 9.90 8.33
CA ILE A 291 12.41 8.93 9.32
C ILE A 291 11.65 9.63 10.45
N ASP A 292 12.25 10.67 11.07
CA ASP A 292 11.64 11.39 12.17
C ASP A 292 10.33 12.11 11.76
N PRO A 293 10.30 12.91 10.67
CA PRO A 293 9.06 13.50 10.17
C PRO A 293 7.96 12.46 9.88
N PHE A 294 8.32 11.32 9.27
CA PHE A 294 7.38 10.25 8.95
C PHE A 294 6.79 9.61 10.20
N LEU A 295 7.63 9.20 11.17
CA LEU A 295 7.17 8.58 12.42
C LEU A 295 6.34 9.55 13.25
N LYS A 296 6.74 10.83 13.33
CA LYS A 296 5.95 11.88 13.98
C LYS A 296 4.58 12.05 13.32
N THR A 297 4.52 11.95 11.99
CA THR A 297 3.24 11.98 11.26
C THR A 297 2.37 10.78 11.62
N LEU A 298 2.94 9.57 11.68
CA LEU A 298 2.20 8.37 12.10
C LEU A 298 1.67 8.48 13.54
N VAL A 299 2.47 8.99 14.48
CA VAL A 299 2.03 9.20 15.88
C VAL A 299 0.83 10.14 15.92
N GLN A 300 0.91 11.26 15.19
CA GLN A 300 -0.17 12.24 15.11
C GLN A 300 -1.44 11.66 14.48
N LEU A 301 -1.32 10.92 13.36
CA LEU A 301 -2.44 10.27 12.69
C LEU A 301 -3.08 9.20 13.58
N LYS A 302 -2.28 8.36 14.23
CA LYS A 302 -2.75 7.33 15.16
C LYS A 302 -3.54 7.96 16.30
N HIS A 303 -2.96 8.94 16.99
CA HIS A 303 -3.60 9.64 18.09
C HIS A 303 -4.92 10.28 17.64
N TRP A 304 -4.90 10.98 16.51
CA TRP A 304 -6.07 11.65 15.97
C TRP A 304 -7.21 10.68 15.62
N PHE A 305 -6.93 9.66 14.80
CA PHE A 305 -7.97 8.72 14.36
C PHE A 305 -8.54 7.91 15.52
N GLN A 306 -7.72 7.55 16.52
CA GLN A 306 -8.19 6.83 17.69
C GLN A 306 -8.96 7.73 18.66
N THR A 307 -8.49 8.96 18.93
CA THR A 307 -9.09 9.81 19.96
C THR A 307 -10.31 10.56 19.46
N ILE A 308 -10.25 11.10 18.23
CA ILE A 308 -11.34 11.92 17.68
C ILE A 308 -12.43 11.04 17.06
N TYR A 309 -12.04 9.95 16.39
CA TYR A 309 -12.96 9.12 15.61
C TYR A 309 -13.12 7.68 16.12
N SER A 310 -12.39 7.28 17.17
CA SER A 310 -12.46 5.91 17.72
C SER A 310 -12.18 4.80 16.68
N LEU A 311 -11.34 5.10 15.68
CA LEU A 311 -11.00 4.14 14.63
C LEU A 311 -10.00 3.09 15.12
N LYS A 312 -10.15 1.84 14.64
CA LYS A 312 -9.05 0.88 14.65
C LYS A 312 -7.95 1.35 13.68
N PHE A 313 -6.76 1.63 14.18
CA PHE A 313 -5.63 2.16 13.40
C PHE A 313 -4.59 1.07 13.16
N HIS A 314 -4.11 0.95 11.92
CA HIS A 314 -2.99 0.09 11.54
C HIS A 314 -2.15 0.84 10.50
N ALA A 315 -0.84 0.59 10.45
CA ALA A 315 0.00 1.06 9.36
C ALA A 315 0.83 -0.08 8.77
N ILE A 316 0.92 -0.14 7.44
CA ILE A 316 1.80 -1.07 6.72
C ILE A 316 2.88 -0.23 6.05
N VAL A 317 4.12 -0.45 6.48
CA VAL A 317 5.30 0.22 5.93
C VAL A 317 6.09 -0.82 5.16
N GLY A 318 6.08 -0.70 3.83
CA GLY A 318 6.90 -1.53 2.97
C GLY A 318 8.20 -0.83 2.60
N ILE A 319 9.32 -1.50 2.79
CA ILE A 319 10.65 -0.97 2.46
C ILE A 319 11.34 -1.85 1.43
N HIS A 320 12.14 -1.23 0.57
CA HIS A 320 13.14 -1.95 -0.21
C HIS A 320 14.47 -1.92 0.56
N LEU A 321 15.03 -3.10 0.82
CA LEU A 321 16.28 -3.28 1.58
C LEU A 321 17.47 -2.78 0.74
N ARG A 322 17.94 -1.57 1.05
CA ARG A 322 19.07 -0.90 0.38
C ARG A 322 20.23 -0.59 1.31
N SER A 323 19.91 -0.21 2.54
CA SER A 323 20.88 0.15 3.57
C SER A 323 20.43 -0.43 4.89
N GLN A 324 21.31 -1.24 5.46
CA GLN A 324 21.11 -1.85 6.76
C GLN A 324 20.97 -0.77 7.82
N GLU A 325 21.79 0.27 7.75
CA GLU A 325 21.82 1.41 8.67
C GLU A 325 20.49 2.18 8.68
N VAL A 326 19.95 2.51 7.49
CA VAL A 326 18.66 3.20 7.38
C VAL A 326 17.51 2.33 7.91
N THR A 327 17.58 1.02 7.69
CA THR A 327 16.58 0.07 8.19
C THR A 327 16.62 -0.02 9.72
N THR A 328 17.83 -0.18 10.29
CA THR A 328 18.05 -0.20 11.73
C THR A 328 17.57 1.09 12.39
N LEU A 329 17.98 2.25 11.85
CA LEU A 329 17.60 3.55 12.38
C LEU A 329 16.08 3.75 12.38
N PHE A 330 15.39 3.31 11.32
CA PHE A 330 13.92 3.35 11.27
C PHE A 330 13.29 2.51 12.38
N LEU A 331 13.77 1.28 12.58
CA LEU A 331 13.22 0.38 13.60
C LEU A 331 13.52 0.87 15.03
N GLU A 332 14.73 1.34 15.30
CA GLU A 332 15.11 1.96 16.58
C GLU A 332 14.19 3.14 16.90
N LYS A 333 14.04 4.06 15.95
CA LYS A 333 13.17 5.24 16.14
C LYS A 333 11.70 4.86 16.29
N ALA A 334 11.22 3.87 15.55
CA ALA A 334 9.83 3.42 15.63
C ALA A 334 9.52 2.77 16.99
N ILE A 335 10.38 1.86 17.44
CA ILE A 335 10.13 1.00 18.61
C ILE A 335 10.58 1.70 19.91
N ILE A 336 11.79 2.26 19.95
CA ILE A 336 12.39 2.78 21.17
C ILE A 336 11.91 4.22 21.43
N GLU A 337 12.05 5.11 20.43
CA GLU A 337 11.72 6.52 20.61
C GLU A 337 10.20 6.78 20.55
N ASN A 338 9.52 6.20 19.56
CA ASN A 338 8.09 6.43 19.33
C ASN A 338 7.17 5.36 19.94
N ARG A 339 7.73 4.28 20.50
CA ARG A 339 7.00 3.20 21.20
C ARG A 339 5.86 2.58 20.39
N PHE A 340 6.09 2.41 19.09
CA PHE A 340 5.16 1.64 18.27
C PHE A 340 5.26 0.15 18.60
N THR A 341 4.11 -0.51 18.70
CA THR A 341 4.05 -1.97 18.58
C THR A 341 4.23 -2.31 17.10
N LEU A 342 5.37 -2.92 16.78
CA LEU A 342 5.81 -3.16 15.41
C LEU A 342 6.08 -4.65 15.20
N TYR A 343 5.60 -5.16 14.06
CA TYR A 343 5.77 -6.54 13.65
C TYR A 343 6.40 -6.63 12.26
N ASP A 344 7.33 -7.56 12.05
CA ASP A 344 7.70 -8.01 10.71
C ASP A 344 6.63 -8.95 10.14
N ILE A 345 6.27 -8.76 8.88
CA ILE A 345 5.36 -9.66 8.16
C ILE A 345 6.18 -10.78 7.53
N VAL A 346 6.19 -11.92 8.21
CA VAL A 346 6.94 -13.12 7.82
C VAL A 346 6.17 -13.90 6.76
N ASP A 347 6.64 -13.79 5.51
CA ASP A 347 6.13 -14.52 4.36
C ASP A 347 7.29 -14.94 3.44
N GLN A 348 7.24 -16.17 2.94
CA GLN A 348 8.28 -16.69 2.05
C GLN A 348 8.46 -15.83 0.79
N GLY A 349 7.36 -15.38 0.17
CA GLY A 349 7.43 -14.57 -1.05
C GLY A 349 8.06 -13.19 -0.81
N ILE A 350 7.80 -12.59 0.35
CA ILE A 350 8.47 -11.35 0.79
C ILE A 350 9.95 -11.62 1.09
N GLN A 351 10.26 -12.68 1.83
CA GLN A 351 11.64 -13.01 2.23
C GLN A 351 12.55 -13.39 1.05
N GLU A 352 11.99 -13.98 -0.01
CA GLU A 352 12.64 -14.25 -1.29
C GLU A 352 12.80 -13.01 -2.18
N SER A 353 12.39 -11.84 -1.71
CA SER A 353 12.49 -10.56 -2.42
C SER A 353 13.43 -9.59 -1.69
N ARG A 354 13.67 -8.42 -2.31
CA ARG A 354 14.40 -7.32 -1.67
C ARG A 354 13.50 -6.45 -0.78
N PHE A 355 12.27 -6.88 -0.53
CA PHE A 355 11.31 -6.13 0.25
C PHE A 355 11.22 -6.65 1.67
N ASN A 356 10.82 -5.77 2.57
CA ASN A 356 10.39 -6.13 3.91
C ASN A 356 9.18 -5.29 4.30
N PHE A 357 8.14 -5.92 4.85
CA PHE A 357 6.89 -5.24 5.21
C PHE A 357 6.70 -5.29 6.72
N TYR A 358 6.49 -4.11 7.31
CA TYR A 358 6.23 -3.97 8.74
C TYR A 358 4.78 -3.58 8.96
N LEU A 359 4.17 -4.20 9.98
CA LEU A 359 2.86 -3.83 10.50
C LEU A 359 3.03 -3.08 11.82
N ILE A 360 2.43 -1.90 11.90
CA ILE A 360 2.32 -1.10 13.12
C ILE A 360 0.86 -1.11 13.57
N THR A 361 0.61 -1.35 14.86
CA THR A 361 -0.73 -1.36 15.47
C THR A 361 -0.90 -0.27 16.52
#